data_AF-A0A970CW18-F1
#
_entry.id   AF-A0A970CW18-F1
#
_cell.length_a   1.000
_cell.length_b   1.000
_cell.length_c   1.000
_cell.angle_alpha   90.00
_cell.angle_beta   90.00
_cell.angle_gamma   90.00
#
_symmetry.space_group_name_H-M   'P 1'
#
loop_
_entity.id
_entity.type
_entity.pdbx_description
1 polymer ?
#
loop_
_entity_poly.entity_id
_entity_poly.type
_entity_poly.pdbx_seq_one_letter_code
_entity_poly.pdbx_strand_id
1 'polypeptide(L)'
;MKKIHGQLPAEPYSNNRQVLVERDGDAYRLYTEGGYFTAEGPLGKSYSATTSFAVDEDGYLRTFTRDINGAINTNRGNYILDSNGNRVQVDGSELNINDRGQIETGAGTVDLVYTTNIHPKTNIIGTMNSGLRLDEIYTNFTQGKLEETGNPLDLAIDGQGFFVVDTPDGIVYTRDGNFSLNDRGELVTKDGYNLLGLNGPIVLNTGDEDFEITNFSVTEDGQVMVNGEFVDEIDIVNIRNVYDLRKYKHGYYRIEEGMEEEFDEFQGSILQGYQEGSNIHSVQEMVDMIATLRLYESNQKIVQTYDEILQKAVNEIGRV
;
A
#
# COMPACT_ATOMS: atom_id res chain seq x y z
N MET A 1 55.60 -20.18 -19.30
CA MET A 1 56.11 -20.95 -18.15
C MET A 1 55.96 -20.15 -16.86
N LYS A 2 55.33 -20.74 -15.83
CA LYS A 2 55.34 -20.48 -14.37
C LYS A 2 55.59 -19.06 -13.80
N LYS A 3 54.58 -18.56 -13.07
CA LYS A 3 54.55 -18.29 -11.59
C LYS A 3 53.14 -17.77 -11.23
N ILE A 4 52.14 -18.61 -11.03
CA ILE A 4 51.66 -19.12 -9.72
C ILE A 4 52.36 -18.50 -8.49
N HIS A 5 51.86 -17.36 -8.03
CA HIS A 5 51.82 -16.96 -6.62
C HIS A 5 50.57 -16.10 -6.43
N GLY A 6 49.55 -16.68 -5.82
CA GLY A 6 48.35 -15.96 -5.41
C GLY A 6 48.70 -14.98 -4.31
N GLN A 7 48.68 -13.69 -4.63
CA GLN A 7 48.21 -12.72 -3.66
C GLN A 7 46.70 -12.87 -3.62
N LEU A 8 46.20 -13.19 -2.42
CA LEU A 8 44.78 -13.09 -2.09
C LEU A 8 44.25 -11.75 -2.61
N PRO A 9 43.02 -11.69 -3.15
CA PRO A 9 42.40 -10.41 -3.46
C PRO A 9 42.48 -9.52 -2.22
N ALA A 10 42.81 -8.24 -2.43
CA ALA A 10 43.01 -7.25 -1.38
C ALA A 10 41.91 -7.39 -0.32
N GLU A 11 42.32 -7.51 0.94
CA GLU A 11 41.40 -7.50 2.08
C GLU A 11 40.44 -6.31 1.92
N PRO A 12 39.12 -6.48 2.14
CA PRO A 12 38.21 -5.35 2.15
C PRO A 12 38.73 -4.32 3.15
N TYR A 13 38.93 -3.09 2.67
CA TYR A 13 39.70 -1.99 3.27
C TYR A 13 39.17 -1.44 4.60
N SER A 14 38.33 -2.17 5.33
CA SER A 14 37.70 -1.63 6.53
C SER A 14 37.57 -2.68 7.62
N ASN A 15 38.39 -2.54 8.67
CA ASN A 15 38.11 -3.08 10.01
C ASN A 15 36.91 -2.38 10.68
N ASN A 16 36.18 -1.53 9.94
CA ASN A 16 35.07 -0.76 10.43
C ASN A 16 33.84 -1.67 10.57
N ARG A 17 33.75 -2.35 11.72
CA ARG A 17 32.59 -3.14 12.16
C ARG A 17 31.45 -2.27 12.67
N GLN A 18 31.37 -1.04 12.17
CA GLN A 18 30.41 -0.06 12.63
C GLN A 18 29.11 -0.20 11.85
N VAL A 19 28.03 -0.19 12.61
CA VAL A 19 26.67 -0.03 12.09
C VAL A 19 26.30 1.42 12.28
N LEU A 20 25.98 2.08 11.17
CA LEU A 20 25.36 3.39 11.16
C LEU A 20 23.86 3.21 11.33
N VAL A 21 23.30 3.88 12.34
CA VAL A 21 21.89 3.83 12.69
C VAL A 21 21.27 5.18 12.40
N GLU A 22 20.28 5.22 11.53
CA GLU A 22 19.44 6.38 11.27
C GLU A 22 18.02 6.08 11.79
N ARG A 23 17.47 7.00 12.58
CA ARG A 23 16.07 6.93 13.02
C ARG A 23 15.22 7.81 12.11
N ASP A 24 14.14 7.24 11.59
CA ASP A 24 13.20 7.87 10.66
C ASP A 24 11.76 7.72 11.20
N GLY A 25 11.42 8.55 12.18
CA GLY A 25 10.19 8.41 12.96
C GLY A 25 10.22 7.16 13.84
N ASP A 26 9.28 6.25 13.60
CA ASP A 26 9.18 4.95 14.28
C ASP A 26 9.96 3.84 13.56
N ALA A 27 10.61 4.16 12.44
CA ALA A 27 11.46 3.26 11.69
C ALA A 27 12.95 3.47 11.98
N TYR A 28 13.73 2.42 11.74
CA TYR A 28 15.18 2.39 11.83
C TYR A 28 15.77 1.99 10.48
N ARG A 29 16.79 2.71 10.05
CA ARG A 29 17.62 2.35 8.90
C ARG A 29 19.04 2.08 9.37
N LEU A 30 19.52 0.89 9.05
CA LEU A 30 20.87 0.46 9.38
C LEU A 30 21.70 0.33 8.12
N TYR A 31 22.94 0.80 8.18
CA TYR A 31 23.94 0.64 7.14
C TYR A 31 25.25 0.14 7.74
N THR A 32 25.97 -0.70 7.01
CA THR A 32 27.30 -1.16 7.42
C THR A 32 28.25 -1.22 6.23
N GLU A 33 29.51 -0.87 6.47
CA GLU A 33 30.59 -0.96 5.46
C GLU A 33 31.26 -2.35 5.42
N GLY A 34 31.00 -3.20 6.40
CA GLY A 34 31.54 -4.55 6.46
C GLY A 34 30.58 -5.49 7.17
N GLY A 35 30.31 -6.68 6.61
CA GLY A 35 29.28 -7.59 7.12
C GLY A 35 27.92 -7.40 6.43
N TYR A 36 26.86 -7.91 7.05
CA TYR A 36 25.51 -7.82 6.49
C TYR A 36 24.42 -7.95 7.57
N PHE A 37 23.23 -7.46 7.23
CA PHE A 37 21.96 -7.70 7.90
C PHE A 37 21.21 -8.83 7.18
N THR A 38 20.37 -9.57 7.91
CA THR A 38 19.59 -10.68 7.34
C THR A 38 18.10 -10.43 7.50
N ALA A 39 17.33 -10.65 6.45
CA ALA A 39 15.87 -10.64 6.48
C ALA A 39 15.29 -11.95 5.97
N GLU A 40 14.28 -12.50 6.63
CA GLU A 40 13.54 -13.70 6.20
C GLU A 40 12.25 -13.29 5.49
N GLY A 41 12.15 -13.66 4.22
CA GLY A 41 10.92 -13.55 3.42
C GLY A 41 10.37 -14.92 3.01
N PRO A 42 9.23 -14.95 2.29
CA PRO A 42 8.56 -16.20 1.90
C PRO A 42 9.41 -17.13 1.03
N LEU A 43 10.36 -16.56 0.29
CA LEU A 43 11.25 -17.27 -0.64
C LEU A 43 12.62 -17.62 -0.01
N GLY A 44 12.83 -17.30 1.27
CA GLY A 44 14.06 -17.57 2.01
C GLY A 44 14.70 -16.33 2.61
N LYS A 45 15.98 -16.46 2.96
CA LYS A 45 16.76 -15.41 3.64
C LYS A 45 17.49 -14.52 2.64
N SER A 46 17.39 -13.22 2.83
CA SER A 46 18.10 -12.17 2.11
C SER A 46 19.22 -11.58 2.97
N TYR A 47 20.33 -11.20 2.34
CA TYR A 47 21.52 -10.67 2.98
C TYR A 47 21.90 -9.32 2.34
N SER A 48 21.98 -8.25 3.12
CA SER A 48 22.21 -6.89 2.61
C SER A 48 23.08 -6.06 3.55
N ALA A 49 23.88 -5.15 2.99
CA ALA A 49 24.66 -4.17 3.76
C ALA A 49 23.79 -3.02 4.33
N THR A 50 22.54 -2.93 3.87
CA THR A 50 21.55 -1.97 4.37
C THR A 50 20.26 -2.70 4.72
N THR A 51 19.60 -2.30 5.82
CA THR A 51 18.23 -2.73 6.12
C THR A 51 17.41 -1.56 6.65
N SER A 52 16.10 -1.60 6.47
CA SER A 52 15.16 -0.66 7.06
C SER A 52 13.99 -1.44 7.64
N PHE A 53 13.66 -1.19 8.90
CA PHE A 53 12.63 -1.92 9.61
C PHE A 53 11.92 -1.06 10.65
N ALA A 54 10.76 -1.53 11.08
CA ALA A 54 9.99 -1.01 12.20
C ALA A 54 9.54 -2.19 13.09
N VAL A 55 9.04 -1.88 14.28
CA VAL A 55 8.44 -2.87 15.19
C VAL A 55 6.98 -3.08 14.79
N ASP A 56 6.54 -4.32 14.62
CA ASP A 56 5.12 -4.64 14.38
C ASP A 56 4.30 -4.72 15.68
N GLU A 57 2.99 -4.94 15.57
CA GLU A 57 2.07 -4.99 16.72
C GLU A 57 2.41 -6.14 17.71
N ASP A 58 3.03 -7.21 17.21
CA ASP A 58 3.47 -8.37 17.99
C ASP A 58 4.91 -8.19 18.56
N GLY A 59 5.55 -7.05 18.31
CA GLY A 59 6.89 -6.72 18.79
C GLY A 59 8.03 -7.24 17.91
N TYR A 60 7.76 -7.84 16.75
CA TYR A 60 8.80 -8.30 15.83
C TYR A 60 9.37 -7.17 14.98
N LEU A 61 10.66 -7.26 14.67
CA LEU A 61 11.30 -6.34 13.73
C LEU A 61 11.01 -6.79 12.30
N ARG A 62 10.35 -5.93 11.52
CA ARG A 62 9.96 -6.24 10.14
C ARG A 62 10.29 -5.10 9.20
N THR A 63 10.68 -5.42 7.97
CA THR A 63 10.73 -4.41 6.91
C THR A 63 9.35 -3.79 6.74
N PHE A 64 9.28 -2.52 6.35
CA PHE A 64 8.00 -1.82 6.24
C PHE A 64 7.83 -1.16 4.89
N THR A 65 6.57 -0.90 4.56
CA THR A 65 6.19 0.06 3.53
C THR A 65 5.67 1.34 4.21
N ARG A 66 5.74 2.45 3.49
CA ARG A 66 5.03 3.67 3.89
C ARG A 66 3.84 3.87 2.95
N ASP A 67 2.70 4.21 3.52
CA ASP A 67 1.58 4.71 2.74
C ASP A 67 1.87 6.14 2.23
N ILE A 68 0.95 6.69 1.43
CA ILE A 68 1.02 8.07 0.93
C ILE A 68 1.08 9.13 2.05
N ASN A 69 0.60 8.81 3.25
CA ASN A 69 0.58 9.69 4.41
C ASN A 69 1.84 9.53 5.26
N GLY A 70 2.76 8.64 4.86
CA GLY A 70 3.99 8.32 5.57
C GLY A 70 3.82 7.34 6.72
N ALA A 71 2.61 6.82 6.95
CA ALA A 71 2.35 5.83 8.00
C ALA A 71 3.02 4.50 7.65
N ILE A 72 3.60 3.87 8.65
CA ILE A 72 4.37 2.64 8.53
C ILE A 72 3.43 1.44 8.56
N ASN A 73 3.54 0.56 7.57
CA ASN A 73 2.86 -0.73 7.54
C ASN A 73 3.88 -1.88 7.50
N THR A 74 3.80 -2.78 8.48
CA THR A 74 4.70 -3.93 8.65
C THR A 74 4.05 -5.28 8.32
N ASN A 75 2.74 -5.32 8.01
CA ASN A 75 1.95 -6.56 7.90
C ASN A 75 2.52 -7.50 6.83
N ARG A 76 3.00 -6.93 5.71
CA ARG A 76 3.62 -7.66 4.59
C ARG A 76 5.15 -7.68 4.64
N GLY A 77 5.73 -7.17 5.74
CA GLY A 77 7.17 -7.04 5.94
C GLY A 77 7.90 -8.36 6.13
N ASN A 78 9.15 -8.43 5.67
CA ASN A 78 10.07 -9.52 5.95
C ASN A 78 10.64 -9.39 7.37
N TYR A 79 10.84 -10.51 8.07
CA TYR A 79 11.36 -10.49 9.43
C TYR A 79 12.86 -10.20 9.44
N ILE A 80 13.28 -9.26 10.27
CA ILE A 80 14.70 -9.04 10.55
C ILE A 80 15.19 -10.15 11.47
N LEU A 81 16.34 -10.72 11.12
CA LEU A 81 16.94 -11.80 11.89
C LEU A 81 18.16 -11.33 12.67
N ASP A 82 18.39 -11.98 13.80
CA ASP A 82 19.63 -11.87 14.55
C ASP A 82 20.80 -12.55 13.83
N SER A 83 21.98 -12.40 14.41
CA SER A 83 23.21 -13.05 13.96
C SER A 83 23.17 -14.59 13.99
N ASN A 84 22.21 -15.18 14.72
CA ASN A 84 21.99 -16.63 14.78
C ASN A 84 20.91 -17.11 13.80
N GLY A 85 20.18 -16.20 13.14
CA GLY A 85 19.12 -16.47 12.20
C GLY A 85 17.72 -16.62 12.81
N ASN A 86 17.50 -16.18 14.05
CA ASN A 86 16.20 -16.10 14.72
C ASN A 86 15.53 -14.75 14.45
N ARG A 87 14.19 -14.72 14.48
CA ARG A 87 13.43 -13.46 14.37
C ARG A 87 13.62 -12.64 15.63
N VAL A 88 13.91 -11.35 15.45
CA VAL A 88 14.11 -10.45 16.59
C VAL A 88 12.77 -9.92 17.07
N GLN A 89 12.53 -10.01 18.37
CA GLN A 89 11.32 -9.53 19.04
C GLN A 89 11.71 -8.62 20.21
N VAL A 90 10.96 -7.55 20.42
CA VAL A 90 11.18 -6.56 21.48
C VAL A 90 9.91 -6.31 22.29
N ASP A 91 10.07 -6.12 23.59
CA ASP A 91 8.97 -6.09 24.56
C ASP A 91 8.29 -4.69 24.68
N GLY A 92 7.98 -4.06 23.55
CA GLY A 92 7.27 -2.76 23.50
C GLY A 92 7.99 -1.57 24.18
N SER A 93 9.21 -1.79 24.67
CA SER A 93 10.08 -0.76 25.23
C SER A 93 10.81 0.01 24.14
N GLU A 94 11.28 1.23 24.45
CA GLU A 94 12.03 2.03 23.48
C GLU A 94 13.25 1.26 22.95
N LEU A 95 13.28 1.12 21.63
CA LEU A 95 14.33 0.42 20.89
C LEU A 95 15.54 1.33 20.73
N ASN A 96 16.69 0.90 21.23
CA ASN A 96 17.97 1.54 20.95
C ASN A 96 18.88 0.57 20.19
N ILE A 97 19.62 1.09 19.21
CA ILE A 97 20.58 0.31 18.43
C ILE A 97 21.91 1.01 18.52
N ASN A 98 22.93 0.31 19.00
CA ASN A 98 24.27 0.87 19.13
C ASN A 98 25.11 0.70 17.86
N ASP A 99 26.30 1.29 17.85
CA ASP A 99 27.25 1.26 16.73
C ASP A 99 27.81 -0.14 16.41
N ARG A 100 27.53 -1.14 17.25
CA ARG A 100 27.84 -2.56 17.02
C ARG A 100 26.64 -3.35 16.48
N GLY A 101 25.52 -2.70 16.21
CA GLY A 101 24.28 -3.34 15.77
C GLY A 101 23.59 -4.18 16.85
N GLN A 102 23.91 -3.95 18.13
CA GLN A 102 23.19 -4.56 19.24
C GLN A 102 21.91 -3.78 19.50
N ILE A 103 20.84 -4.53 19.72
CA ILE A 103 19.53 -4.02 20.07
C ILE A 103 19.42 -4.02 21.58
N GLU A 104 19.15 -2.85 22.13
CA GLU A 104 19.05 -2.59 23.55
C GLU A 104 17.65 -2.04 23.85
N THR A 105 17.01 -2.58 24.87
CA THR A 105 15.78 -2.03 25.45
C THR A 105 16.05 -1.58 26.88
N GLY A 106 15.08 -0.94 27.52
CA GLY A 106 15.21 -0.54 28.94
C GLY A 106 15.55 -1.68 29.91
N ALA A 107 15.33 -2.95 29.50
CA ALA A 107 15.65 -4.15 30.28
C ALA A 107 17.04 -4.76 29.98
N GLY A 108 17.78 -4.23 29.01
CA GLY A 108 19.11 -4.69 28.61
C GLY A 108 19.24 -5.03 27.13
N THR A 109 20.35 -5.67 26.75
CA THR A 109 20.59 -6.13 25.38
C THR A 109 19.65 -7.28 25.03
N VAL A 110 18.83 -7.08 24.00
CA VAL A 110 17.88 -8.07 23.50
C VAL A 110 18.54 -8.96 22.45
N ASP A 111 19.18 -8.35 21.44
CA ASP A 111 19.72 -9.12 20.32
C ASP A 111 20.85 -8.42 19.55
N LEU A 112 21.46 -9.11 18.58
CA LEU A 112 22.46 -8.59 17.65
C LEU A 112 21.99 -8.82 16.20
N VAL A 113 21.58 -7.76 15.51
CA VAL A 113 21.10 -7.81 14.11
C VAL A 113 22.22 -7.75 13.07
N TYR A 114 23.46 -7.63 13.52
CA TYR A 114 24.63 -7.42 12.68
C TYR A 114 25.54 -8.64 12.66
N THR A 115 25.84 -9.17 11.46
CA THR A 115 26.75 -10.30 11.29
C THR A 115 28.06 -9.86 10.63
N THR A 116 29.18 -10.08 11.34
CA THR A 116 30.54 -9.71 10.89
C THR A 116 31.26 -10.78 10.07
N ASN A 117 30.65 -11.94 9.82
CA ASN A 117 31.29 -12.99 9.05
C ASN A 117 31.51 -12.51 7.60
N ILE A 118 32.76 -12.10 7.34
CA ILE A 118 33.27 -11.54 6.06
C ILE A 118 33.08 -12.54 4.91
N HIS A 119 32.91 -13.83 5.25
CA HIS A 119 32.54 -14.88 4.33
C HIS A 119 31.08 -15.22 4.62
N PRO A 120 30.13 -14.64 3.88
CA PRO A 120 28.81 -15.22 3.88
C PRO A 120 28.99 -16.69 3.43
N LYS A 121 28.28 -17.66 4.04
CA LYS A 121 28.40 -19.09 3.67
C LYS A 121 28.55 -19.20 2.16
N THR A 122 29.49 -20.01 1.66
CA THR A 122 30.02 -20.04 0.26
C THR A 122 28.99 -20.10 -0.89
N ASN A 123 27.69 -20.10 -0.58
CA ASN A 123 26.56 -20.00 -1.50
C ASN A 123 25.97 -18.57 -1.59
N ILE A 124 26.54 -17.57 -0.92
CA ILE A 124 26.01 -16.19 -0.95
C ILE A 124 26.78 -15.39 -2.01
N ILE A 125 26.17 -15.28 -3.18
CA ILE A 125 26.70 -14.53 -4.32
C ILE A 125 26.34 -13.05 -4.13
N GLY A 126 27.27 -12.28 -3.56
CA GLY A 126 27.26 -10.82 -3.52
C GLY A 126 26.28 -10.17 -2.53
N THR A 127 26.68 -9.04 -1.95
CA THR A 127 25.83 -8.09 -1.22
C THR A 127 25.20 -7.05 -2.15
N MET A 128 25.15 -7.35 -3.46
CA MET A 128 24.65 -6.42 -4.47
C MET A 128 23.14 -6.26 -4.27
N ASN A 129 22.67 -5.02 -4.35
CA ASN A 129 21.25 -4.70 -4.32
C ASN A 129 20.53 -5.55 -5.39
N SER A 130 19.54 -6.34 -4.98
CA SER A 130 18.81 -7.31 -5.83
C SER A 130 17.93 -6.65 -6.91
N GLY A 131 18.07 -5.34 -7.09
CA GLY A 131 17.24 -4.53 -7.98
C GLY A 131 16.04 -3.94 -7.24
N LEU A 132 15.18 -3.29 -8.02
CA LEU A 132 13.92 -2.77 -7.53
C LEU A 132 12.85 -3.85 -7.67
N ARG A 133 12.17 -4.15 -6.57
CA ARG A 133 10.96 -4.96 -6.60
C ARG A 133 9.77 -4.01 -6.49
N LEU A 134 8.82 -4.12 -7.42
CA LEU A 134 7.53 -3.49 -7.22
C LEU A 134 6.84 -4.24 -6.09
N ASP A 135 6.61 -3.54 -4.98
CA ASP A 135 6.13 -4.17 -3.75
C ASP A 135 4.61 -4.29 -3.78
N GLU A 136 3.91 -3.18 -3.99
CA GLU A 136 2.45 -3.14 -4.00
C GLU A 136 1.90 -2.02 -4.89
N ILE A 137 0.70 -2.25 -5.44
CA ILE A 137 -0.13 -1.24 -6.08
C ILE A 137 -1.39 -1.15 -5.24
N TYR A 138 -1.66 0.01 -4.65
CA TYR A 138 -2.85 0.24 -3.84
C TYR A 138 -3.67 1.40 -4.39
N THR A 139 -4.92 1.49 -3.95
CA THR A 139 -5.81 2.62 -4.24
C THR A 139 -5.88 3.51 -3.00
N ASN A 140 -5.75 4.82 -3.20
CA ASN A 140 -5.97 5.78 -2.14
C ASN A 140 -7.47 6.07 -1.95
N PHE A 141 -8.00 5.71 -0.79
CA PHE A 141 -9.40 5.93 -0.40
C PHE A 141 -9.62 7.18 0.45
N THR A 142 -8.67 8.13 0.49
CA THR A 142 -8.91 9.44 1.09
C THR A 142 -10.04 10.15 0.35
N GLN A 143 -10.97 10.73 1.10
CA GLN A 143 -12.15 11.39 0.56
C GLN A 143 -11.77 12.54 -0.39
N GLY A 144 -12.46 12.60 -1.52
CA GLY A 144 -12.37 13.70 -2.46
C GLY A 144 -13.15 14.93 -2.00
N LYS A 145 -13.12 15.98 -2.81
CA LYS A 145 -13.95 17.17 -2.58
C LYS A 145 -15.42 16.82 -2.88
N LEU A 146 -16.32 17.13 -1.96
CA LEU A 146 -17.77 17.04 -2.22
C LEU A 146 -18.24 18.25 -3.04
N GLU A 147 -18.93 18.00 -4.14
CA GLU A 147 -19.45 19.03 -5.04
C GLU A 147 -20.97 18.98 -5.10
N GLU A 148 -21.61 20.13 -4.91
CA GLU A 148 -23.05 20.26 -5.01
C GLU A 148 -23.49 20.21 -6.48
N THR A 149 -24.36 19.26 -6.82
CA THR A 149 -24.93 19.10 -8.17
C THR A 149 -26.35 19.63 -8.25
N GLY A 150 -27.07 19.66 -7.12
CA GLY A 150 -28.47 20.06 -7.04
C GLY A 150 -29.45 19.03 -7.60
N ASN A 151 -28.97 17.87 -8.08
CA ASN A 151 -29.82 16.77 -8.52
C ASN A 151 -30.16 15.88 -7.31
N PRO A 152 -31.45 15.70 -6.97
CA PRO A 152 -31.84 14.97 -5.76
C PRO A 152 -31.44 13.48 -5.77
N LEU A 153 -31.15 12.88 -6.93
CA LEU A 153 -30.69 11.49 -7.05
C LEU A 153 -29.17 11.33 -6.92
N ASP A 154 -28.42 12.44 -6.86
CA ASP A 154 -26.99 12.38 -6.56
C ASP A 154 -26.80 12.31 -5.05
N LEU A 155 -26.06 11.32 -4.58
CA LEU A 155 -25.81 11.08 -3.16
C LEU A 155 -24.31 10.99 -2.89
N ALA A 156 -23.78 11.79 -1.97
CA ALA A 156 -22.39 11.64 -1.54
C ALA A 156 -22.31 11.14 -0.09
N ILE A 157 -21.26 10.37 0.20
CA ILE A 157 -20.94 9.96 1.57
C ILE A 157 -19.93 10.97 2.13
N ASP A 158 -20.31 11.63 3.23
CA ASP A 158 -19.37 12.40 4.03
C ASP A 158 -18.76 11.52 5.13
N GLY A 159 -17.47 11.17 4.98
CA GLY A 159 -16.77 10.24 5.85
C GLY A 159 -16.38 8.92 5.18
N GLN A 160 -16.07 7.91 5.99
CA GLN A 160 -15.65 6.58 5.54
C GLN A 160 -16.84 5.65 5.32
N GLY A 161 -17.00 5.12 4.11
CA GLY A 161 -18.06 4.18 3.77
C GLY A 161 -18.12 3.94 2.26
N PHE A 162 -18.89 2.94 1.83
CA PHE A 162 -19.15 2.66 0.42
C PHE A 162 -20.61 2.31 0.22
N PHE A 163 -21.20 2.75 -0.90
CA PHE A 163 -22.49 2.27 -1.35
C PHE A 163 -22.38 0.81 -1.80
N VAL A 164 -23.36 0.00 -1.44
CA VAL A 164 -23.44 -1.40 -1.86
C VAL A 164 -24.29 -1.51 -3.12
N VAL A 165 -23.73 -2.14 -4.16
CA VAL A 165 -24.36 -2.26 -5.48
C VAL A 165 -24.42 -3.73 -5.88
N ASP A 166 -25.57 -4.16 -6.38
CA ASP A 166 -25.76 -5.51 -6.91
C ASP A 166 -25.48 -5.56 -8.42
N THR A 167 -24.51 -6.39 -8.79
CA THR A 167 -24.14 -6.63 -10.19
C THR A 167 -24.42 -8.09 -10.56
N PRO A 168 -24.56 -8.42 -11.85
CA PRO A 168 -24.73 -9.82 -12.28
C PRO A 168 -23.62 -10.77 -11.82
N ASP A 169 -22.43 -10.22 -11.54
CA ASP A 169 -21.26 -10.96 -11.10
C ASP A 169 -21.15 -11.03 -9.56
N GLY A 170 -22.14 -10.49 -8.81
CA GLY A 170 -22.19 -10.40 -7.34
C GLY A 170 -22.08 -8.96 -6.81
N ILE A 171 -22.12 -8.84 -5.47
CA ILE A 171 -22.04 -7.56 -4.76
C ILE A 171 -20.71 -6.84 -5.03
N VAL A 172 -20.79 -5.52 -5.17
CA VAL A 172 -19.65 -4.63 -5.32
C VAL A 172 -19.88 -3.34 -4.53
N TYR A 173 -18.82 -2.61 -4.29
CA TYR A 173 -18.81 -1.39 -3.48
C TYR A 173 -18.40 -0.19 -4.33
N THR A 174 -18.99 0.98 -4.10
CA THR A 174 -18.62 2.20 -4.83
C THR A 174 -18.69 3.45 -3.96
N ARG A 175 -17.91 4.46 -4.33
CA ARG A 175 -18.04 5.84 -3.85
C ARG A 175 -18.82 6.72 -4.84
N ASP A 176 -19.08 6.21 -6.04
CA ASP A 176 -19.83 6.95 -7.05
C ASP A 176 -21.29 7.07 -6.61
N GLY A 177 -21.71 8.34 -6.47
CA GLY A 177 -23.00 8.77 -6.00
C GLY A 177 -24.01 9.10 -7.09
N ASN A 178 -23.66 8.90 -8.36
CA ASN A 178 -24.53 9.28 -9.47
C ASN A 178 -25.57 8.19 -9.76
N PHE A 179 -26.74 8.31 -9.13
CA PHE A 179 -27.85 7.39 -9.35
C PHE A 179 -28.90 7.95 -10.31
N SER A 180 -29.68 7.05 -10.88
CA SER A 180 -30.79 7.32 -11.79
C SER A 180 -31.90 6.31 -11.55
N LEU A 181 -33.11 6.60 -12.03
CA LEU A 181 -34.22 5.66 -11.96
C LEU A 181 -34.32 4.87 -13.26
N ASN A 182 -34.49 3.56 -13.14
CA ASN A 182 -34.81 2.70 -14.28
C ASN A 182 -36.33 2.64 -14.54
N ASP A 183 -36.75 1.92 -15.59
CA ASP A 183 -38.16 1.77 -15.97
C ASP A 183 -39.04 1.09 -14.88
N ARG A 184 -38.42 0.45 -13.89
CA ARG A 184 -39.08 -0.19 -12.74
C ARG A 184 -39.14 0.72 -11.52
N GLY A 185 -38.58 1.92 -11.58
CA GLY A 185 -38.48 2.84 -10.45
C GLY A 185 -37.43 2.43 -9.43
N GLU A 186 -36.47 1.58 -9.81
CA GLU A 186 -35.34 1.18 -8.96
C GLU A 186 -34.20 2.19 -9.10
N LEU A 187 -33.52 2.50 -8.00
CA LEU A 187 -32.29 3.30 -8.03
C LEU A 187 -31.15 2.47 -8.63
N VAL A 188 -30.60 2.97 -9.73
CA VAL A 188 -29.52 2.34 -10.46
C VAL A 188 -28.35 3.28 -10.66
N THR A 189 -27.15 2.71 -10.69
CA THR A 189 -25.94 3.39 -11.13
C THR A 189 -26.01 3.72 -12.63
N LYS A 190 -25.06 4.53 -13.11
CA LYS A 190 -24.89 4.81 -14.56
C LYS A 190 -24.74 3.55 -15.43
N ASP A 191 -24.20 2.47 -14.87
CA ASP A 191 -24.05 1.19 -15.56
C ASP A 191 -25.32 0.32 -15.52
N GLY A 192 -26.38 0.78 -14.83
CA GLY A 192 -27.65 0.06 -14.71
C GLY A 192 -27.68 -0.98 -13.59
N TYR A 193 -26.71 -0.96 -12.68
CA TYR A 193 -26.68 -1.85 -11.51
C TYR A 193 -27.46 -1.25 -10.34
N ASN A 194 -28.16 -2.10 -9.59
CA ASN A 194 -29.07 -1.68 -8.53
C ASN A 194 -28.29 -1.23 -7.28
N LEU A 195 -28.68 -0.07 -6.73
CA LEU A 195 -28.27 0.32 -5.39
C LEU A 195 -29.04 -0.51 -4.36
N LEU A 196 -28.34 -1.10 -3.40
CA LEU A 196 -28.96 -1.87 -2.33
C LEU A 196 -29.27 -1.01 -1.12
N GLY A 197 -30.44 -1.27 -0.55
CA GLY A 197 -30.82 -0.92 0.81
C GLY A 197 -30.80 -2.15 1.71
N LEU A 198 -31.16 -1.96 2.97
CA LEU A 198 -31.19 -3.04 3.97
C LEU A 198 -32.17 -4.18 3.60
N ASN A 199 -33.17 -3.91 2.75
CA ASN A 199 -34.18 -4.88 2.34
C ASN A 199 -34.02 -5.37 0.89
N GLY A 200 -32.91 -5.04 0.21
CA GLY A 200 -32.65 -5.37 -1.19
C GLY A 200 -32.58 -4.13 -2.09
N PRO A 201 -32.80 -4.26 -3.41
CA PRO A 201 -32.78 -3.11 -4.32
C PRO A 201 -33.77 -2.03 -3.90
N ILE A 202 -33.33 -0.77 -3.88
CA ILE A 202 -34.19 0.35 -3.47
C ILE A 202 -35.16 0.67 -4.61
N VAL A 203 -36.45 0.46 -4.37
CA VAL A 203 -37.53 0.72 -5.32
C VAL A 203 -38.33 1.92 -4.85
N LEU A 204 -38.34 3.01 -5.61
CA LEU A 204 -39.08 4.22 -5.26
C LEU A 204 -40.55 4.18 -5.71
N ASN A 205 -40.90 3.26 -6.61
CA ASN A 205 -42.27 3.07 -7.05
C ASN A 205 -42.91 1.92 -6.26
N THR A 206 -43.98 2.21 -5.52
CA THR A 206 -44.75 1.22 -4.75
C THR A 206 -45.65 0.34 -5.60
N GLY A 207 -45.72 0.54 -6.92
CA GLY A 207 -46.48 -0.30 -7.85
C GLY A 207 -47.93 0.15 -8.05
N ASP A 208 -48.32 1.29 -7.51
CA ASP A 208 -49.61 1.93 -7.76
C ASP A 208 -49.56 2.76 -9.05
N GLU A 209 -50.50 2.53 -9.97
CA GLU A 209 -50.54 3.20 -11.29
C GLU A 209 -50.69 4.73 -11.21
N ASP A 210 -51.13 5.26 -10.05
CA ASP A 210 -51.31 6.69 -9.77
C ASP A 210 -50.19 7.29 -8.89
N PHE A 211 -49.15 6.53 -8.53
CA PHE A 211 -48.08 7.01 -7.65
C PHE A 211 -47.03 7.81 -8.42
N GLU A 212 -47.12 9.14 -8.34
CA GLU A 212 -46.10 10.05 -8.87
C GLU A 212 -45.06 10.39 -7.79
N ILE A 213 -43.77 10.29 -8.14
CA ILE A 213 -42.67 10.74 -7.30
C ILE A 213 -42.61 12.27 -7.37
N THR A 214 -43.25 12.95 -6.41
CA THR A 214 -43.26 14.41 -6.33
C THR A 214 -42.13 14.96 -5.48
N ASN A 215 -41.69 14.21 -4.47
CA ASN A 215 -40.59 14.58 -3.58
C ASN A 215 -39.76 13.34 -3.23
N PHE A 216 -38.46 13.36 -3.53
CA PHE A 216 -37.49 12.36 -3.11
C PHE A 216 -36.49 13.02 -2.15
N SER A 217 -36.35 12.46 -0.96
CA SER A 217 -35.40 12.95 0.04
C SER A 217 -34.70 11.79 0.73
N VAL A 218 -33.41 11.96 1.00
CA VAL A 218 -32.60 11.01 1.77
C VAL A 218 -32.13 11.72 3.02
N THR A 219 -32.32 11.10 4.19
CA THR A 219 -31.82 11.65 5.46
C THR A 219 -30.31 11.46 5.59
N GLU A 220 -29.68 12.17 6.52
CA GLU A 220 -28.24 12.03 6.80
C GLU A 220 -27.87 10.61 7.22
N ASP A 221 -28.79 9.88 7.87
CA ASP A 221 -28.65 8.48 8.28
C ASP A 221 -28.91 7.48 7.14
N GLY A 222 -29.24 7.96 5.94
CA GLY A 222 -29.46 7.13 4.74
C GLY A 222 -30.87 6.58 4.57
N GLN A 223 -31.85 7.09 5.33
CA GLN A 223 -33.24 6.71 5.14
C GLN A 223 -33.81 7.37 3.89
N VAL A 224 -34.36 6.55 3.00
CA VAL A 224 -34.99 6.97 1.75
C VAL A 224 -36.46 7.26 2.01
N MET A 225 -36.87 8.50 1.74
CA MET A 225 -38.24 8.95 1.87
C MET A 225 -38.79 9.41 0.52
N VAL A 226 -39.97 8.93 0.16
CA VAL A 226 -40.70 9.35 -1.04
C VAL A 226 -42.04 9.94 -0.63
N ASN A 227 -42.32 11.16 -1.06
CA ASN A 227 -43.55 11.89 -0.73
C ASN A 227 -43.83 11.98 0.80
N GLY A 228 -42.79 11.87 1.63
CA GLY A 228 -42.88 11.91 3.10
C GLY A 228 -43.08 10.54 3.78
N GLU A 229 -43.16 9.45 3.01
CA GLU A 229 -43.24 8.08 3.52
C GLU A 229 -41.86 7.40 3.46
N PHE A 230 -41.53 6.63 4.49
CA PHE A 230 -40.30 5.85 4.54
C PHE A 230 -40.41 4.64 3.59
N VAL A 231 -39.40 4.47 2.75
CA VAL A 231 -39.35 3.39 1.75
C VAL A 231 -38.34 2.32 2.16
N ASP A 232 -37.08 2.71 2.34
CA ASP A 232 -35.98 1.83 2.73
C ASP A 232 -34.82 2.65 3.32
N GLU A 233 -33.76 1.99 3.76
CA GLU A 233 -32.51 2.60 4.21
C GLU A 233 -31.35 2.12 3.33
N ILE A 234 -30.52 3.04 2.84
CA ILE A 234 -29.40 2.73 1.94
C ILE A 234 -28.37 1.89 2.69
N ASP A 235 -27.94 0.79 2.08
CA ASP A 235 -26.90 -0.06 2.64
C ASP A 235 -25.53 0.60 2.41
N ILE A 236 -24.88 1.00 3.50
CA ILE A 236 -23.54 1.58 3.51
C ILE A 236 -22.67 0.71 4.39
N VAL A 237 -21.53 0.31 3.83
CA VAL A 237 -20.54 -0.47 4.56
C VAL A 237 -19.26 0.33 4.77
N ASN A 238 -18.74 0.31 5.99
CA ASN A 238 -17.38 0.77 6.26
C ASN A 238 -16.45 -0.43 6.33
N ILE A 239 -15.57 -0.57 5.34
CA ILE A 239 -14.66 -1.72 5.24
C ILE A 239 -13.44 -1.46 6.12
N ARG A 240 -13.23 -2.29 7.15
CA ARG A 240 -12.15 -2.10 8.13
C ARG A 240 -10.77 -2.05 7.46
N ASN A 241 -10.53 -3.00 6.55
CA ASN A 241 -9.29 -3.09 5.80
C ASN A 241 -9.50 -2.78 4.32
N VAL A 242 -9.43 -1.50 3.94
CA VAL A 242 -9.57 -1.06 2.55
C VAL A 242 -8.48 -1.61 1.62
N TYR A 243 -7.38 -2.16 2.14
CA TYR A 243 -6.34 -2.80 1.32
C TYR A 243 -6.76 -4.16 0.76
N ASP A 244 -7.85 -4.74 1.27
CA ASP A 244 -8.44 -5.99 0.76
C ASP A 244 -9.35 -5.74 -0.45
N LEU A 245 -9.66 -4.47 -0.73
CA LEU A 245 -10.40 -4.08 -1.90
C LEU A 245 -9.55 -4.22 -3.16
N ARG A 246 -10.17 -4.77 -4.20
CA ARG A 246 -9.65 -4.79 -5.56
C ARG A 246 -10.58 -4.00 -6.45
N LYS A 247 -10.00 -3.27 -7.40
CA LYS A 247 -10.79 -2.57 -8.41
C LYS A 247 -11.57 -3.59 -9.22
N TYR A 248 -12.88 -3.47 -9.15
CA TYR A 248 -13.82 -4.04 -10.08
C TYR A 248 -14.14 -2.98 -11.15
N LYS A 249 -14.80 -3.36 -12.24
CA LYS A 249 -15.05 -2.52 -13.44
C LYS A 249 -15.50 -1.08 -13.06
N HIS A 250 -15.27 -0.08 -13.91
CA HIS A 250 -15.89 1.27 -13.81
C HIS A 250 -15.91 1.95 -12.43
N GLY A 251 -14.89 1.76 -11.59
CA GLY A 251 -14.80 2.43 -10.28
C GLY A 251 -15.49 1.68 -9.14
N TYR A 252 -16.00 0.48 -9.39
CA TYR A 252 -16.45 -0.45 -8.37
C TYR A 252 -15.26 -1.11 -7.67
N TYR A 253 -15.50 -1.65 -6.49
CA TYR A 253 -14.55 -2.42 -5.70
C TYR A 253 -15.20 -3.72 -5.25
N ARG A 254 -14.38 -4.76 -5.08
CA ARG A 254 -14.81 -6.03 -4.50
C ARG A 254 -13.74 -6.51 -3.54
N ILE A 255 -14.17 -7.16 -2.46
CA ILE A 255 -13.27 -7.84 -1.53
C ILE A 255 -12.72 -9.10 -2.22
N GLU A 256 -11.42 -9.36 -2.08
CA GLU A 256 -10.77 -10.51 -2.71
C GLU A 256 -11.35 -11.85 -2.21
N GLU A 257 -11.57 -12.81 -3.11
CA GLU A 257 -12.12 -14.12 -2.77
C GLU A 257 -11.23 -14.83 -1.72
N GLY A 258 -11.83 -15.24 -0.60
CA GLY A 258 -11.14 -15.92 0.49
C GLY A 258 -10.66 -15.01 1.64
N MET A 259 -10.91 -13.70 1.55
CA MET A 259 -10.77 -12.76 2.68
C MET A 259 -12.08 -12.67 3.45
N GLU A 260 -12.02 -12.47 4.77
CA GLU A 260 -13.23 -12.25 5.58
C GLU A 260 -13.75 -10.82 5.37
N GLU A 261 -15.07 -10.70 5.18
CA GLU A 261 -15.73 -9.40 5.08
C GLU A 261 -15.88 -8.79 6.49
N GLU A 262 -14.91 -7.97 6.88
CA GLU A 262 -14.95 -7.23 8.14
C GLU A 262 -15.43 -5.80 7.92
N PHE A 263 -16.58 -5.48 8.51
CA PHE A 263 -17.16 -4.15 8.48
C PHE A 263 -17.13 -3.50 9.87
N ASP A 264 -16.82 -2.21 9.90
CA ASP A 264 -16.99 -1.36 11.07
C ASP A 264 -18.34 -0.62 10.99
N GLU A 265 -18.79 -0.06 12.12
CA GLU A 265 -19.97 0.80 12.14
C GLU A 265 -19.74 2.05 11.30
N PHE A 266 -20.70 2.39 10.45
CA PHE A 266 -20.67 3.62 9.66
C PHE A 266 -20.87 4.83 10.59
N GLN A 267 -19.93 5.77 10.56
CA GLN A 267 -19.95 6.99 11.39
C GLN A 267 -20.08 8.28 10.55
N GLY A 268 -20.30 8.14 9.24
CA GLY A 268 -20.46 9.27 8.32
C GLY A 268 -21.91 9.73 8.20
N SER A 269 -22.15 10.61 7.23
CA SER A 269 -23.49 11.03 6.83
C SER A 269 -23.66 10.99 5.32
N ILE A 270 -24.91 10.89 4.85
CA ILE A 270 -25.24 11.03 3.44
C ILE A 270 -25.64 12.47 3.14
N LEU A 271 -25.06 13.03 2.09
CA LEU A 271 -25.41 14.32 1.53
C LEU A 271 -26.17 14.15 0.21
N GLN A 272 -27.45 14.51 0.22
CA GLN A 272 -28.27 14.54 -0.98
C GLN A 272 -27.97 15.77 -1.84
N GLY A 273 -27.91 15.60 -3.17
CA GLY A 273 -27.59 16.67 -4.10
C GLY A 273 -26.10 16.94 -4.25
N TYR A 274 -25.26 16.00 -3.81
CA TYR A 274 -23.80 16.10 -3.85
C TYR A 274 -23.19 14.88 -4.55
N GLN A 275 -22.01 15.08 -5.14
CA GLN A 275 -21.16 14.02 -5.66
C GLN A 275 -19.74 14.14 -5.07
N GLU A 276 -19.09 13.00 -4.84
CA GLU A 276 -17.69 12.96 -4.47
C GLU A 276 -16.80 13.13 -5.71
N GLY A 277 -15.99 14.19 -5.72
CA GLY A 277 -15.01 14.46 -6.76
C GLY A 277 -13.73 13.63 -6.61
N SER A 278 -12.83 13.73 -7.59
CA SER A 278 -11.54 13.05 -7.51
C SER A 278 -10.66 13.62 -6.39
N ASN A 279 -9.98 12.74 -5.66
CA ASN A 279 -8.95 13.09 -4.68
C ASN A 279 -7.56 13.36 -5.32
N ILE A 280 -7.54 13.70 -6.62
CA ILE A 280 -6.32 13.84 -7.42
C ILE A 280 -5.98 15.32 -7.62
N HIS A 281 -4.72 15.68 -7.33
CA HIS A 281 -4.20 17.03 -7.58
C HIS A 281 -3.42 17.08 -8.89
N SER A 282 -4.08 17.49 -9.98
CA SER A 282 -3.52 17.48 -11.35
C SER A 282 -2.12 18.13 -11.48
N VAL A 283 -1.87 19.22 -10.74
CA VAL A 283 -0.56 19.91 -10.79
C VAL A 283 0.55 19.06 -10.16
N GLN A 284 0.26 18.41 -9.04
CA GLN A 284 1.20 17.54 -8.34
C GLN A 284 1.52 16.31 -9.21
N GLU A 285 0.49 15.67 -9.76
CA GLU A 285 0.67 14.51 -10.65
C GLU A 285 1.53 14.83 -11.88
N MET A 286 1.39 16.02 -12.46
CA MET A 286 2.25 16.46 -13.56
C MET A 286 3.70 16.64 -13.13
N VAL A 287 3.96 17.16 -11.92
CA VAL A 287 5.32 17.28 -11.37
C VAL A 287 5.93 15.90 -11.16
N ASP A 288 5.17 14.96 -10.60
CA ASP A 288 5.63 13.59 -10.35
C ASP A 288 5.88 12.81 -11.65
N MET A 289 5.07 13.04 -12.68
CA MET A 289 5.34 12.53 -14.04
C MET A 289 6.65 13.10 -14.60
N ILE A 290 6.89 14.41 -14.49
CA ILE A 290 8.14 15.03 -14.96
C ILE A 290 9.35 14.47 -14.19
N ALA A 291 9.22 14.27 -12.87
CA ALA A 291 10.26 13.67 -12.05
C ALA A 291 10.58 12.24 -12.51
N THR A 292 9.54 11.43 -12.77
CA THR A 292 9.65 10.06 -13.27
C THR A 292 10.32 10.02 -14.65
N LEU A 293 9.96 10.92 -15.56
CA LEU A 293 10.60 11.03 -16.88
C LEU A 293 12.09 11.37 -16.76
N ARG A 294 12.47 12.32 -15.89
CA ARG A 294 13.89 12.64 -15.63
C ARG A 294 14.65 11.47 -15.04
N LEU A 295 14.04 10.72 -14.13
CA LEU A 295 14.64 9.50 -13.57
C LEU A 295 14.87 8.45 -14.66
N TYR A 296 13.89 8.26 -15.55
CA TYR A 296 14.02 7.36 -16.70
C TYR A 296 15.14 7.80 -17.65
N GLU A 297 15.22 9.08 -18.01
CA GLU A 297 16.32 9.63 -18.83
C GLU A 297 17.70 9.42 -18.16
N SER A 298 17.78 9.60 -16.85
CA SER A 298 19.01 9.35 -16.07
C SER A 298 19.42 7.88 -16.15
N ASN A 299 18.48 6.96 -15.95
CA ASN A 299 18.72 5.52 -16.06
C ASN A 299 19.15 5.12 -17.48
N GLN A 300 18.55 5.70 -18.53
CA GLN A 300 18.97 5.47 -19.90
C GLN A 300 20.42 5.91 -20.15
N LYS A 301 20.86 7.05 -19.59
CA LYS A 301 22.26 7.50 -19.68
C LYS A 301 23.22 6.55 -18.97
N ILE A 302 22.81 5.98 -17.83
CA ILE A 302 23.60 4.96 -17.13
C ILE A 302 23.80 3.73 -18.02
N VAL A 303 22.74 3.24 -18.68
CA VAL A 303 22.83 2.10 -19.62
C VAL A 303 23.79 2.42 -20.77
N GLN A 304 23.66 3.60 -21.39
CA GLN A 304 24.58 4.04 -22.45
C GLN A 304 26.04 4.10 -21.98
N THR A 305 26.27 4.58 -20.75
CA THR A 305 27.61 4.63 -20.16
C THR A 305 28.19 3.23 -19.96
N TYR A 306 27.39 2.27 -19.49
CA TYR A 306 27.80 0.87 -19.40
C TYR A 306 28.14 0.28 -20.76
N ASP A 307 27.33 0.54 -21.79
CA ASP A 307 27.58 0.09 -23.16
C ASP A 307 28.89 0.68 -23.72
N GLU A 308 29.16 1.97 -23.48
CA GLU A 308 30.42 2.61 -23.86
C GLU A 308 31.64 2.01 -23.15
N ILE A 309 31.52 1.71 -21.85
CA ILE A 309 32.58 1.04 -21.08
C ILE A 309 32.85 -0.36 -21.64
N LEU A 310 31.79 -1.13 -21.93
CA LEU A 310 31.91 -2.45 -22.54
C LEU A 310 32.56 -2.37 -23.93
N GLN A 311 32.15 -1.41 -24.75
CA GLN A 311 32.73 -1.20 -26.08
C GLN A 311 34.23 -0.87 -26.00
N LYS A 312 34.63 -0.01 -25.07
CA LYS A 312 36.06 0.30 -24.84
C LYS A 312 36.81 -0.92 -24.31
N ALA A 313 36.25 -1.66 -23.35
CA ALA A 313 36.89 -2.86 -22.83
C ALA A 313 37.13 -3.92 -23.93
N VAL A 314 36.15 -4.16 -24.80
CA VAL A 314 36.28 -5.13 -25.89
C VAL A 314 37.30 -4.68 -26.95
N ASN A 315 37.26 -3.41 -27.37
CA ASN A 315 38.08 -2.93 -28.49
C ASN A 315 39.49 -2.47 -28.10
N GLU A 316 39.68 -1.95 -26.90
CA GLU A 316 40.95 -1.36 -26.47
C GLU A 316 41.79 -2.31 -25.62
N ILE A 317 41.18 -3.17 -24.78
CA ILE A 317 41.92 -4.13 -23.93
C ILE A 317 42.23 -5.42 -24.70
N GLY A 318 41.41 -5.81 -25.69
CA GLY A 318 41.67 -6.97 -26.56
C GLY A 318 42.77 -6.75 -27.60
N ARG A 319 43.30 -5.53 -27.74
CA ARG A 319 44.34 -5.19 -28.71
C ARG A 319 45.73 -5.39 -28.10
N VAL A 320 46.16 -6.65 -28.00
CA VAL A 320 47.55 -7.05 -27.70
C VAL A 320 48.11 -7.87 -28.86
#